data_AF-A0A1G3ADR1-F1
#
_entry.id   AF-A0A1G3ADR1-F1
#
_cell.length_a   1.000
_cell.length_b   1.000
_cell.length_c   1.000
_cell.angle_alpha   90.00
_cell.angle_beta   90.00
_cell.angle_gamma   90.00
#
_symmetry.space_group_name_H-M   'P 1'
#
loop_
_entity.id
_entity.type
_entity.pdbx_description
1 polymer ?
#
loop_
_entity_poly.entity_id
_entity_poly.type
_entity_poly.pdbx_seq_one_letter_code
_entity_poly.pdbx_strand_id
1 'polypeptide(L)'
;MTYNISVWRYLKRVFFTRQITQLISAEEYRQLQGVLVINPLAGVLIKNSGGLRKLRWRMAGKGKSGGIRVIYYYVTADRKILMLVGYQKSKKDDLTQKQLASLRKLVTEELS
;
A
#
# COMPACT_ATOMS: atom_id res chain seq x y z
N MET A 1 19.16 -25.11 6.19
CA MET A 1 18.53 -23.86 6.69
C MET A 1 17.14 -23.77 6.08
N THR A 2 16.13 -24.18 6.83
CA THR A 2 14.73 -24.15 6.42
C THR A 2 14.25 -22.70 6.43
N TYR A 3 14.01 -22.12 5.26
CA TYR A 3 13.32 -20.85 5.16
C TYR A 3 11.86 -21.11 5.54
N ASN A 4 11.50 -20.83 6.80
CA ASN A 4 10.10 -20.71 7.19
C ASN A 4 9.50 -19.53 6.43
N ILE A 5 8.92 -19.80 5.26
CA ILE A 5 8.18 -18.82 4.46
C ILE A 5 6.93 -18.49 5.27
N SER A 6 7.04 -17.51 6.17
CA SER A 6 5.91 -16.95 6.89
C SER A 6 4.93 -16.42 5.85
N VAL A 7 3.75 -17.05 5.74
CA VAL A 7 2.75 -16.72 4.73
C VAL A 7 2.18 -15.34 5.02
N TRP A 8 2.66 -14.32 4.30
CA TRP A 8 2.09 -12.98 4.33
C TRP A 8 0.69 -13.02 3.70
N ARG A 9 -0.34 -12.68 4.48
CA ARG A 9 -1.73 -12.67 3.99
C ARG A 9 -2.11 -11.24 3.58
N TYR A 10 -2.45 -11.07 2.30
CA TYR A 10 -3.00 -9.82 1.77
C TYR A 10 -4.53 -9.85 1.86
N LEU A 11 -5.13 -8.84 2.48
CA LEU A 11 -6.56 -8.56 2.32
C LEU A 11 -6.73 -7.60 1.15
N LYS A 12 -7.23 -8.12 0.03
CA LYS A 12 -7.58 -7.32 -1.15
C LYS A 12 -9.02 -6.84 -0.99
N ARG A 13 -9.25 -5.55 -0.82
CA ARG A 13 -10.58 -4.99 -1.13
C ARG A 13 -10.77 -4.96 -2.64
N VAL A 14 -11.97 -5.35 -3.09
CA VAL A 14 -12.37 -5.33 -4.51
C VAL A 14 -12.18 -3.93 -5.11
N PHE A 15 -12.49 -2.89 -4.33
CA PHE A 15 -12.30 -1.49 -4.73
C PHE A 15 -10.83 -1.11 -4.97
N PHE A 16 -9.92 -1.51 -4.07
CA PHE A 16 -8.49 -1.24 -4.25
C PHE A 16 -7.95 -1.99 -5.48
N THR A 17 -8.36 -3.25 -5.64
CA THR A 17 -7.87 -4.10 -6.74
C THR A 17 -8.25 -3.53 -8.10
N ARG A 18 -9.49 -3.05 -8.28
CA ARG A 18 -9.91 -2.40 -9.53
C ARG A 18 -9.17 -1.08 -9.79
N GLN A 19 -8.92 -0.29 -8.73
CA GLN A 19 -8.21 0.97 -8.86
C GLN A 19 -6.72 0.75 -9.21
N ILE A 20 -6.03 -0.17 -8.53
CA ILE A 20 -4.60 -0.35 -8.71
C ILE A 20 -4.25 -0.91 -10.09
N THR A 21 -5.12 -1.76 -10.66
CA THR A 21 -4.94 -2.31 -12.01
C THR A 21 -5.13 -1.27 -13.11
N GLN A 22 -5.78 -0.14 -12.82
CA GLN A 22 -5.85 1.01 -13.75
C GLN A 22 -4.59 1.90 -13.66
N LEU A 23 -3.80 1.75 -12.59
CA LEU A 23 -2.62 2.56 -12.34
C LEU A 23 -1.33 1.87 -12.81
N ILE A 24 -1.24 0.57 -12.55
CA ILE A 24 -0.07 -0.28 -12.86
C ILE A 24 -0.54 -1.64 -13.38
N SER A 25 0.31 -2.30 -14.14
CA SER A 25 0.05 -3.66 -14.63
C SER A 25 -0.02 -4.67 -13.47
N ALA A 26 -0.60 -5.83 -13.74
CA ALA A 26 -0.63 -6.93 -12.76
C ALA A 26 0.79 -7.38 -12.35
N GLU A 27 1.76 -7.32 -13.27
CA GLU A 27 3.16 -7.66 -13.00
C GLU A 27 3.82 -6.64 -12.08
N GLU A 28 3.67 -5.35 -12.36
CA GLU A 28 4.17 -4.30 -11.48
C GLU A 28 3.52 -4.36 -10.09
N TYR A 29 2.23 -4.73 -10.02
CA TYR A 29 1.56 -4.92 -8.74
C TYR A 29 2.14 -6.09 -7.96
N ARG A 30 2.46 -7.22 -8.62
CA ARG A 30 3.18 -8.35 -7.98
C ARG A 30 4.55 -7.93 -7.46
N GLN A 31 5.30 -7.15 -8.22
CA GLN A 31 6.61 -6.63 -7.78
C GLN A 31 6.48 -5.73 -6.55
N LEU A 32 5.49 -4.83 -6.56
CA LEU A 32 5.18 -3.98 -5.40
C LEU A 32 4.84 -4.82 -4.17
N GLN A 33 4.00 -5.83 -4.35
CA GLN A 33 3.65 -6.79 -3.29
C GLN A 33 4.90 -7.51 -2.74
N GLY A 34 5.79 -7.99 -3.61
CA GLY A 34 7.03 -8.65 -3.22
C GLY A 34 7.96 -7.75 -2.41
N VAL A 35 8.12 -6.49 -2.81
CA VAL A 35 8.92 -5.51 -2.03
C VAL A 35 8.34 -5.30 -0.63
N LEU A 36 7.02 -5.22 -0.51
CA LEU A 36 6.37 -5.03 0.78
C LEU A 36 6.40 -6.28 1.67
N VAL A 37 6.45 -7.48 1.09
CA VAL A 37 6.66 -8.74 1.85
C VAL A 37 8.06 -8.78 2.46
N ILE A 38 9.07 -8.35 1.71
CA ILE A 38 10.45 -8.32 2.19
C ILE A 38 10.63 -7.20 3.22
N ASN A 39 10.08 -6.03 2.93
CA ASN A 39 10.19 -4.86 3.78
C ASN A 39 8.84 -4.14 3.94
N PRO A 40 8.01 -4.54 4.92
CA PRO A 40 6.74 -3.88 5.20
C PRO A 40 6.92 -2.45 5.73
N LEU A 41 8.14 -2.04 6.07
CA LEU A 41 8.46 -0.69 6.57
C LEU A 41 8.97 0.24 5.46
N ALA A 42 9.05 -0.22 4.20
CA ALA A 42 9.55 0.55 3.06
C ALA A 42 8.77 1.87 2.81
N GLY A 43 7.51 1.93 3.21
CA GLY A 43 6.71 3.15 3.20
C GLY A 43 6.99 4.06 4.39
N VAL A 44 7.05 5.36 4.13
CA VAL A 44 7.21 6.40 5.15
C VAL A 44 5.94 6.46 6.01
N LEU A 45 6.10 6.44 7.33
CA LEU A 45 4.99 6.61 8.27
C LEU A 45 4.39 8.01 8.11
N ILE A 46 3.08 8.08 7.90
CA ILE A 46 2.37 9.36 7.85
C ILE A 46 2.10 9.80 9.30
N LYS A 47 2.56 10.99 9.68
CA LYS A 47 2.31 11.54 11.02
C LYS A 47 0.81 11.71 11.26
N ASN A 48 0.38 11.49 12.51
CA ASN A 48 -1.01 11.60 12.92
C ASN A 48 -1.96 10.72 12.08
N SER A 49 -1.48 9.62 11.51
CA SER A 49 -2.28 8.75 10.65
C SER A 49 -2.80 7.48 11.32
N GLY A 50 -2.40 7.23 12.57
CA GLY A 50 -2.71 5.97 13.26
C GLY A 50 -1.92 4.77 12.74
N GLY A 51 -0.81 4.97 12.03
CA GLY A 51 0.07 3.87 11.55
C GLY A 51 0.07 3.65 10.03
N LEU A 52 -0.64 4.49 9.27
CA LEU A 52 -0.63 4.41 7.80
C LEU A 52 0.75 4.76 7.24
N ARG A 53 1.15 4.05 6.20
CA ARG A 53 2.43 4.21 5.50
C ARG A 53 2.22 4.59 4.05
N LYS A 54 3.11 5.44 3.54
CA LYS A 54 3.13 5.91 2.14
C LYS A 54 4.36 5.36 1.43
N LEU A 55 4.14 4.43 0.49
CA LEU A 55 5.16 3.93 -0.41
C LEU A 55 5.18 4.76 -1.71
N ARG A 56 6.37 5.17 -2.15
CA ARG A 56 6.59 5.77 -3.46
C ARG A 56 7.04 4.66 -4.40
N TRP A 57 6.20 4.25 -5.34
CA TRP A 57 6.50 3.21 -6.31
C TRP A 57 6.84 3.82 -7.66
N ARG A 58 8.00 3.48 -8.22
CA ARG A 58 8.41 3.89 -9.56
C ARG A 58 8.19 2.72 -10.52
N MET A 59 7.44 2.94 -11.59
CA MET A 59 7.34 1.99 -12.69
C MET A 59 8.64 1.99 -13.50
N ALA A 60 9.19 0.82 -13.80
CA ALA A 60 10.34 0.69 -14.68
C ALA A 60 9.95 1.03 -16.13
N GLY A 61 10.79 1.75 -16.86
CA GLY A 61 10.55 2.07 -18.28
C GLY A 61 9.50 3.16 -18.57
N LYS A 62 8.82 3.71 -17.55
CA LYS A 62 7.96 4.90 -17.72
C LYS A 62 8.69 6.16 -17.28
N GLY A 63 8.55 7.24 -18.06
CA GLY A 63 9.18 8.55 -17.80
C GLY A 63 8.72 9.21 -16.48
N LYS A 64 9.06 10.49 -16.27
CA LYS A 64 8.83 11.26 -15.02
C LYS A 64 7.41 11.17 -14.43
N SER A 65 6.39 10.82 -15.21
CA SER A 65 4.98 10.68 -14.82
C SER A 65 4.55 9.27 -14.37
N GLY A 66 5.40 8.25 -14.53
CA GLY A 66 5.06 6.85 -14.26
C GLY A 66 5.11 6.42 -12.79
N GLY A 67 5.26 7.34 -11.84
CA GLY A 67 5.28 6.97 -10.42
C GLY A 67 3.87 6.93 -9.82
N ILE A 68 3.61 5.95 -8.96
CA ILE A 68 2.42 5.94 -8.10
C ILE A 68 2.80 6.05 -6.62
N ARG A 69 1.85 6.48 -5.81
CA ARG A 69 1.92 6.45 -4.35
C ARG A 69 0.90 5.45 -3.86
N VAL A 70 1.33 4.55 -2.99
CA VAL A 70 0.46 3.55 -2.36
C VAL A 70 0.42 3.78 -0.87
N ILE A 71 -0.79 3.84 -0.33
CA ILE A 71 -1.04 3.94 1.10
C ILE A 71 -1.47 2.58 1.60
N TYR A 72 -0.79 2.11 2.64
CA TYR A 72 -1.03 0.81 3.23
C TYR A 72 -0.89 0.87 4.75
N TYR A 73 -1.38 -0.16 5.42
CA TYR A 73 -1.19 -0.37 6.85
C TYR A 73 -0.49 -1.71 7.08
N TYR A 74 0.48 -1.74 7.99
CA TYR A 74 1.18 -2.95 8.38
C TYR A 74 0.68 -3.42 9.74
N VAL A 75 -0.07 -4.52 9.75
CA VAL A 75 -0.55 -5.19 10.96
C VAL A 75 0.58 -6.08 11.47
N THR A 76 1.27 -5.62 12.50
CA THR A 76 2.45 -6.30 13.06
C THR A 76 2.11 -7.65 13.69
N ALA A 77 1.00 -7.72 14.43
CA ALA A 77 0.56 -8.94 15.13
C ALA A 77 0.40 -10.13 14.18
N ASP A 78 -0.15 -9.88 12.99
CA ASP A 78 -0.48 -10.94 12.03
C ASP A 78 0.46 -11.00 10.82
N ARG A 79 1.49 -10.15 10.78
CA ARG A 79 2.34 -9.94 9.58
C ARG A 79 1.50 -9.73 8.31
N LYS A 80 0.47 -8.89 8.41
CA LYS A 80 -0.47 -8.60 7.30
C LYS A 80 -0.28 -7.20 6.76
N ILE A 81 -0.47 -7.04 5.46
CA ILE A 81 -0.40 -5.75 4.78
C ILE A 81 -1.76 -5.44 4.19
N LEU A 82 -2.38 -4.36 4.68
CA LEU A 82 -3.64 -3.84 4.17
C LEU A 82 -3.35 -2.75 3.15
N MET A 83 -3.64 -3.03 1.88
CA MET A 83 -3.50 -2.05 0.79
C MET A 83 -4.78 -1.22 0.71
N LEU A 84 -4.66 0.10 0.86
CA LEU A 84 -5.83 0.97 1.04
C LEU A 84 -6.15 1.83 -0.18
N VAL A 85 -5.15 2.54 -0.72
CA VAL A 85 -5.34 3.44 -1.87
C VAL A 85 -4.06 3.60 -2.67
N GLY A 86 -4.20 3.59 -4.00
CA GLY A 86 -3.14 3.93 -4.95
C GLY A 86 -3.51 5.18 -5.74
N TYR A 87 -2.54 6.05 -6.04
CA TYR A 87 -2.77 7.21 -6.89
C TYR A 87 -1.51 7.65 -7.64
N GLN A 88 -1.69 8.25 -8.82
CA GLN A 88 -0.59 8.77 -9.62
C GLN A 88 0.08 9.97 -8.93
N LYS A 89 1.40 10.13 -9.15
CA LYS A 89 2.16 11.26 -8.63
C LYS A 89 1.55 12.62 -8.99
N SER A 90 1.07 12.77 -10.23
CA SER A 90 0.54 14.02 -10.80
C SER A 90 -0.84 14.42 -10.26
N LYS A 91 -1.61 13.47 -9.73
CA LYS A 91 -2.99 13.71 -9.27
C LYS A 91 -3.05 14.32 -7.87
N LYS A 92 -2.03 14.06 -7.04
CA LYS A 92 -2.07 14.44 -5.62
C LYS A 92 -0.71 14.34 -4.95
N ASP A 93 -0.34 15.35 -4.17
CA ASP A 93 0.89 15.30 -3.38
C ASP A 93 0.70 14.66 -2.01
N ASP A 94 -0.36 15.03 -1.27
CA ASP A 94 -0.66 14.48 0.05
C ASP A 94 -2.16 14.22 0.29
N LEU A 95 -2.44 13.27 1.19
CA LEU A 95 -3.79 12.99 1.66
C LEU A 95 -4.23 14.06 2.67
N THR A 96 -5.49 14.51 2.56
CA THR A 96 -6.06 15.44 3.55
C THR A 96 -6.31 14.72 4.88
N GLN A 97 -6.40 15.48 5.98
CA GLN A 97 -6.71 14.90 7.29
C GLN A 97 -8.04 14.13 7.29
N LYS A 98 -9.05 14.65 6.58
CA LYS A 98 -10.34 13.96 6.40
C LYS A 98 -10.17 12.59 5.73
N GLN A 99 -9.33 12.52 4.70
CA GLN A 99 -9.05 11.26 4.01
C GLN A 99 -8.28 10.28 4.88
N LEU A 100 -7.29 10.76 5.64
CA LEU A 100 -6.58 9.92 6.60
C LEU A 100 -7.52 9.39 7.68
N ALA A 101 -8.49 10.19 8.14
CA ALA A 101 -9.50 9.74 9.11
C ALA A 101 -10.40 8.65 8.52
N SER A 102 -10.86 8.80 7.27
CA SER A 102 -11.61 7.75 6.58
C SER A 102 -10.81 6.45 6.42
N LEU A 103 -9.52 6.56 6.04
CA LEU A 103 -8.64 5.39 5.91
C LEU A 103 -8.39 4.70 7.26
N ARG A 104 -8.22 5.45 8.35
CA ARG A 104 -8.14 4.88 9.70
C ARG A 104 -9.38 4.09 10.06
N LYS A 105 -10.56 4.65 9.81
CA LYS A 105 -11.83 3.97 10.10
C LYS A 105 -11.92 2.63 9.38
N LEU A 106 -11.53 2.60 8.10
CA LEU A 106 -11.45 1.36 7.33
C LEU A 106 -10.49 0.34 7.95
N VAL A 107 -9.32 0.78 8.42
CA VAL A 107 -8.36 -0.13 9.08
C VAL A 107 -8.96 -0.67 10.39
N THR A 108 -9.61 0.17 11.19
CA THR A 108 -10.26 -0.28 12.43
C THR A 108 -11.36 -1.29 12.14
N GLU A 109 -12.24 -1.03 11.17
CA GLU A 109 -13.31 -1.94 10.77
C GLU A 109 -12.79 -3.33 10.30
N GLU A 110 -11.61 -3.39 9.69
CA GLU A 110 -11.00 -4.64 9.21
C GLU A 110 -10.20 -5.38 10.31
N LEU A 111 -9.93 -4.71 11.44
CA LEU A 111 -9.19 -5.27 12.58
C LEU A 111 -10.09 -5.58 13.79
N SER A 112 -11.34 -5.10 13.77
CA SER A 112 -12.40 -5.48 14.71
C SER A 112 -12.92 -6.89 14.41
#